data_AF-A0A7J4QXY6-F1
#
_entry.id   AF-A0A7J4QXY6-F1
#
_cell.length_a   1.000
_cell.length_b   1.000
_cell.length_c   1.000
_cell.angle_alpha   90.00
_cell.angle_beta   90.00
_cell.angle_gamma   90.00
#
_symmetry.space_group_name_H-M   'P 1'
#
loop_
_entity.id
_entity.type
_entity.pdbx_description
1 polymer ?
#
loop_
_entity_poly.entity_id
_entity_poly.type
_entity_poly.pdbx_seq_one_letter_code
_entity_poly.pdbx_strand_id
1 'polypeptide(L)'
;MTVVAKVWIDEDCITCDACQDIAPEVFEVTDETSQILAAVRLDGGFDRNEGMSPLSGDFGTQYADIILEAAEACPVEVIKFELVSDGAETEVAAEAPAVEAAVEAAPAAIAVGGAASEELTAVMGGDRSLTILFGSQTGNAAGLAEKTAKMAS
;
A
#
# COMPACT_ATOMS: atom_id res chain seq x y z
N MET A 1 -19.76 -11.73 -17.41
CA MET A 1 -18.91 -10.56 -17.65
C MET A 1 -18.58 -10.03 -16.27
N THR A 2 -17.30 -10.01 -15.90
CA THR A 2 -16.86 -9.54 -14.59
C THR A 2 -16.93 -8.02 -14.61
N VAL A 3 -17.66 -7.43 -13.65
CA VAL A 3 -17.75 -5.98 -13.52
C VAL A 3 -17.32 -5.61 -12.12
N VAL A 4 -16.27 -4.80 -12.03
CA VAL A 4 -15.80 -4.21 -10.77
C VAL A 4 -16.63 -2.96 -10.51
N ALA A 5 -17.39 -2.96 -9.42
CA ALA A 5 -18.19 -1.80 -9.03
C ALA A 5 -17.36 -0.75 -8.31
N LYS A 6 -16.45 -1.21 -7.44
CA LYS A 6 -15.60 -0.39 -6.58
C LYS A 6 -14.25 -1.07 -6.43
N VAL A 7 -13.21 -0.26 -6.26
CA VAL A 7 -11.85 -0.69 -5.91
C VAL A 7 -11.32 0.27 -4.85
N TRP A 8 -10.62 -0.23 -3.85
CA TRP A 8 -10.00 0.55 -2.79
C TRP A 8 -8.71 -0.11 -2.31
N ILE A 9 -7.87 0.66 -1.63
CA ILE A 9 -6.57 0.23 -1.15
C ILE A 9 -6.61 0.25 0.38
N ASP A 10 -6.51 -0.93 0.98
CA ASP A 10 -6.44 -1.13 2.43
C ASP A 10 -5.11 -0.63 3.00
N GLU A 11 -5.03 -0.52 4.34
CA GLU A 11 -3.82 -0.08 5.02
C GLU A 11 -2.67 -1.06 4.69
N ASP A 12 -1.41 -0.62 4.86
CA ASP A 12 -0.20 -1.42 4.57
C ASP A 12 0.25 -1.51 3.09
N CYS A 13 -0.15 -0.57 2.24
CA CYS A 13 0.50 -0.42 0.93
C CYS A 13 2.01 -0.13 1.07
N ILE A 14 2.85 -0.99 0.49
CA ILE A 14 4.33 -0.89 0.56
C ILE A 14 4.96 -0.22 -0.68
N THR A 15 4.16 0.46 -1.51
CA THR A 15 4.62 1.16 -2.72
C THR A 15 5.52 0.32 -3.63
N CYS A 16 5.13 -0.95 -3.85
CA CYS A 16 5.88 -1.91 -4.67
C CYS A 16 5.72 -1.75 -6.19
N ASP A 17 4.98 -0.72 -6.64
CA ASP A 17 4.71 -0.38 -8.04
C ASP A 17 3.92 -1.39 -8.89
N ALA A 18 3.71 -2.62 -8.42
CA ALA A 18 3.03 -3.69 -9.16
C ALA A 18 1.64 -3.28 -9.70
N CYS A 19 0.87 -2.54 -8.90
CA CYS A 19 -0.48 -2.11 -9.30
C CYS A 19 -0.48 -1.08 -10.44
N GLN A 20 0.48 -0.14 -10.43
CA GLN A 20 0.62 0.86 -11.48
C GLN A 20 1.26 0.27 -12.74
N ASP A 21 2.16 -0.71 -12.61
CA ASP A 21 2.73 -1.41 -13.76
C ASP A 21 1.67 -2.21 -14.53
N ILE A 22 0.67 -2.76 -13.84
CA ILE A 22 -0.40 -3.56 -14.42
C ILE A 22 -1.58 -2.70 -14.90
N ALA A 23 -2.02 -1.73 -14.10
CA ALA A 23 -3.17 -0.88 -14.39
C ALA A 23 -2.86 0.60 -14.13
N PRO A 24 -1.98 1.23 -14.94
CA PRO A 24 -1.62 2.65 -14.80
C PRO A 24 -2.80 3.61 -15.05
N GLU A 25 -3.85 3.16 -15.73
CA GLU A 25 -5.10 3.88 -15.93
C GLU A 25 -6.00 3.94 -14.69
N VAL A 26 -5.71 3.14 -13.65
CA VAL A 26 -6.49 3.07 -12.41
C VAL A 26 -5.66 3.52 -11.21
N PHE A 27 -4.38 3.13 -11.16
CA PHE A 27 -3.51 3.35 -10.01
C PHE A 27 -2.35 4.28 -10.30
N GLU A 28 -2.03 5.13 -9.33
CA GLU A 28 -0.83 5.96 -9.32
C GLU A 28 -0.11 5.76 -7.98
N VAL A 29 1.15 5.33 -8.02
CA VAL A 29 2.00 5.20 -6.83
C VAL A 29 2.66 6.53 -6.54
N THR A 30 2.54 6.96 -5.28
CA THR A 30 3.24 8.12 -4.73
C THR A 30 4.31 7.67 -3.75
N ASP A 31 5.09 8.61 -3.21
CA ASP A 31 6.13 8.29 -2.24
C ASP A 31 5.59 7.68 -0.93
N GLU A 32 4.33 7.94 -0.58
CA GLU A 32 3.72 7.49 0.69
C GLU A 32 2.79 6.28 0.54
N THR A 33 2.03 6.21 -0.55
CA THR A 33 1.08 5.11 -0.81
C THR A 33 0.64 5.08 -2.27
N SER A 34 -0.06 4.03 -2.67
CA SER A 34 -0.76 3.96 -3.96
C SER A 34 -2.13 4.62 -3.85
N GLN A 35 -2.50 5.38 -4.88
CA GLN A 35 -3.73 6.17 -4.99
C GLN A 35 -4.55 5.65 -6.17
N ILE A 36 -5.88 5.79 -6.09
CA ILE A 36 -6.77 5.53 -7.22
C ILE A 36 -7.03 6.84 -7.95
N LEU A 37 -6.91 6.83 -9.28
CA LEU A 37 -7.06 8.01 -10.10
C LEU A 37 -8.46 8.65 -9.97
N ALA A 38 -8.48 9.98 -9.83
CA ALA A 38 -9.73 10.75 -9.79
C ALA A 38 -10.59 10.55 -11.04
N ALA A 39 -9.97 10.31 -12.20
CA ALA A 39 -10.68 10.12 -13.47
C ALA A 39 -11.54 8.85 -13.49
N VAL A 40 -11.13 7.79 -12.79
CA VAL A 40 -11.86 6.51 -12.78
C VAL A 40 -12.94 6.43 -11.70
N ARG A 41 -12.95 7.37 -10.75
CA ARG A 41 -13.93 7.41 -9.67
C ARG A 41 -15.08 8.36 -9.95
N LEU A 42 -16.25 8.06 -9.40
CA LEU A 42 -17.45 8.89 -9.56
C LEU A 42 -17.38 10.20 -8.75
N ASP A 43 -16.70 10.17 -7.60
CA ASP A 43 -16.51 11.32 -6.71
C ASP A 43 -15.28 12.19 -7.07
N GLY A 44 -14.44 11.75 -8.01
CA GLY A 44 -13.26 12.50 -8.44
C GLY A 44 -12.15 12.60 -7.38
N GLY A 45 -12.16 11.74 -6.36
CA GLY A 45 -11.11 11.69 -5.34
C GLY A 45 -9.82 11.10 -5.87
N PHE A 46 -8.68 11.71 -5.52
CA PHE A 46 -7.34 11.14 -5.72
C PHE A 46 -6.79 10.73 -4.37
N ASP A 47 -7.25 9.57 -3.92
CA ASP A 47 -6.89 8.96 -2.65
C ASP A 47 -7.02 7.43 -2.74
N ARG A 48 -6.80 6.71 -1.64
CA ARG A 48 -6.94 5.23 -1.53
C ARG A 48 -8.36 4.70 -1.69
N ASN A 49 -9.34 5.57 -1.87
CA ASN A 49 -10.77 5.29 -1.96
C ASN A 49 -11.32 4.58 -0.71
N GLU A 50 -10.90 5.01 0.48
CA GLU A 50 -11.43 4.52 1.76
C GLU A 50 -12.95 4.76 1.87
N GLY A 51 -13.46 5.80 1.20
CA GLY A 51 -14.90 6.07 1.06
C GLY A 51 -15.65 5.09 0.16
N MET A 52 -14.96 4.14 -0.49
CA MET A 52 -15.52 3.11 -1.37
C MET A 52 -16.44 3.69 -2.46
N SER A 53 -16.03 4.82 -3.03
CA SER A 53 -16.71 5.44 -4.16
C SER A 53 -16.70 4.50 -5.37
N PRO A 54 -17.81 4.38 -6.11
CA PRO A 54 -17.90 3.53 -7.29
C PRO A 54 -17.05 4.05 -8.44
N LEU A 55 -16.67 3.12 -9.32
CA LEU A 55 -16.04 3.45 -10.60
C LEU A 55 -17.04 4.19 -11.51
N SER A 56 -16.56 5.20 -12.23
CA SER A 56 -17.38 6.03 -13.11
C SER A 56 -17.59 5.37 -14.47
N GLY A 57 -18.74 5.66 -15.10
CA GLY A 57 -19.05 5.19 -16.45
C GLY A 57 -18.94 3.68 -16.61
N ASP A 58 -18.17 3.26 -17.61
CA ASP A 58 -17.94 1.85 -17.98
C ASP A 58 -16.55 1.33 -17.59
N PHE A 59 -15.77 2.09 -16.81
CA PHE A 59 -14.44 1.68 -16.34
C PHE A 59 -14.47 0.36 -15.55
N GLY A 60 -15.53 0.12 -14.78
CA GLY A 60 -15.72 -1.14 -14.07
C GLY A 60 -15.84 -2.38 -14.97
N THR A 61 -16.17 -2.20 -16.25
CA THR A 61 -16.19 -3.28 -17.25
C THR A 61 -14.91 -3.28 -18.08
N GLN A 62 -14.42 -2.10 -18.48
CA GLN A 62 -13.20 -1.98 -19.30
C GLN A 62 -11.96 -2.47 -18.57
N TYR A 63 -11.85 -2.15 -17.27
CA TYR A 63 -10.66 -2.42 -16.47
C TYR A 63 -10.85 -3.56 -15.48
N ALA A 64 -11.95 -4.32 -15.58
CA ALA A 64 -12.22 -5.42 -14.65
C ALA A 64 -11.03 -6.39 -14.59
N ASP A 65 -10.62 -6.94 -15.73
CA ASP A 65 -9.59 -7.97 -15.77
C ASP A 65 -8.23 -7.46 -15.25
N ILE A 66 -7.83 -6.25 -15.61
CA ILE A 66 -6.55 -5.66 -15.15
C ILE A 66 -6.58 -5.24 -13.67
N ILE A 67 -7.74 -4.86 -13.12
CA ILE A 67 -7.88 -4.57 -11.69
C ILE A 67 -7.74 -5.87 -10.87
N LEU A 68 -8.32 -6.97 -11.36
CA LEU A 68 -8.15 -8.28 -10.72
C LEU A 68 -6.68 -8.73 -10.77
N GLU A 69 -6.02 -8.59 -11.93
CA GLU A 69 -4.60 -8.93 -12.08
C GLU A 69 -3.71 -8.09 -11.14
N ALA A 70 -3.98 -6.78 -11.03
CA ALA A 70 -3.26 -5.90 -10.12
C ALA A 70 -3.44 -6.30 -8.65
N ALA A 71 -4.65 -6.74 -8.27
CA ALA A 71 -4.93 -7.22 -6.93
C ALA A 71 -4.17 -8.52 -6.59
N GLU A 72 -4.09 -9.45 -7.54
CA GLU A 72 -3.33 -10.71 -7.39
C GLU A 72 -1.81 -10.49 -7.37
N ALA A 73 -1.31 -9.47 -8.09
CA ALA A 73 0.10 -9.13 -8.09
C ALA A 73 0.55 -8.38 -6.83
N CYS A 74 -0.38 -7.87 -6.03
CA CYS A 74 -0.07 -7.13 -4.81
C CYS A 74 0.54 -8.08 -3.75
N PRO A 75 1.82 -7.92 -3.36
CA PRO A 75 2.51 -8.85 -2.44
C PRO A 75 1.95 -8.84 -1.01
N VAL A 76 1.18 -7.81 -0.67
CA VAL A 76 0.52 -7.61 0.62
C VAL A 76 -1.01 -7.66 0.51
N GLU A 77 -1.55 -7.97 -0.68
CA GLU A 77 -2.98 -8.17 -0.93
C GLU A 77 -3.90 -7.02 -0.47
N VAL A 78 -3.40 -5.77 -0.46
CA VAL A 78 -4.14 -4.60 0.05
C VAL A 78 -5.15 -4.02 -0.96
N ILE A 79 -5.09 -4.43 -2.22
CA ILE A 79 -6.04 -3.97 -3.25
C ILE A 79 -7.31 -4.80 -3.13
N LYS A 80 -8.41 -4.15 -2.76
CA LYS A 80 -9.72 -4.77 -2.57
C LYS A 80 -10.69 -4.25 -3.60
N PHE A 81 -11.69 -5.06 -3.94
CA PHE A 81 -12.69 -4.71 -4.94
C PHE A 81 -14.02 -5.40 -4.67
N GLU A 82 -15.09 -4.80 -5.16
CA GLU A 82 -16.44 -5.35 -5.13
C GLU A 82 -16.87 -5.69 -6.56
N LEU A 83 -17.27 -6.94 -6.79
CA LEU A 83 -17.81 -7.40 -8.08
C LEU A 83 -19.33 -7.35 -8.08
N VAL A 84 -19.91 -6.92 -9.19
CA VAL A 84 -21.36 -7.01 -9.43
C VAL A 84 -21.60 -7.96 -10.59
N SER A 85 -22.40 -9.00 -10.34
CA SER A 85 -22.86 -9.94 -11.37
C SER A 85 -24.40 -9.92 -11.42
N ASP A 86 -24.93 -9.41 -12.54
CA ASP A 86 -26.32 -9.47 -13.00
C ASP A 86 -27.43 -9.07 -11.99
N GLY A 87 -27.81 -7.79 -12.00
CA GLY A 87 -29.19 -7.37 -11.70
C GLY A 87 -29.61 -7.19 -10.23
N ALA A 88 -28.82 -6.50 -9.41
CA ALA A 88 -29.31 -5.97 -8.13
C ALA A 88 -29.03 -4.47 -8.02
N GLU A 89 -30.11 -3.70 -7.94
CA GLU A 89 -30.11 -2.32 -7.50
C GLU A 89 -29.43 -2.20 -6.13
N THR A 90 -28.78 -1.06 -5.94
CA THR A 90 -28.21 -0.54 -4.69
C THR A 90 -29.02 -0.92 -3.45
N GLU A 91 -28.47 -1.81 -2.61
CA GLU A 91 -28.77 -1.85 -1.18
C GLU A 91 -27.55 -1.39 -0.40
N VAL A 92 -27.65 -0.13 0.03
CA VAL A 92 -26.88 0.46 1.11
C VAL A 92 -27.23 -0.29 2.39
N ALA A 93 -26.34 -1.12 2.90
CA ALA A 93 -26.36 -1.56 4.29
C ALA A 93 -25.32 -0.76 5.08
N ALA A 94 -25.68 0.48 5.37
CA ALA A 94 -25.09 1.22 6.47
C ALA A 94 -25.67 0.67 7.78
N GLU A 95 -24.83 0.16 8.67
CA GLU A 95 -25.11 0.24 10.10
C GLU A 95 -23.81 0.33 10.90
N ALA A 96 -23.41 1.56 11.19
CA ALA A 96 -22.88 1.89 12.50
C ALA A 96 -24.07 2.37 13.35
N PRO A 97 -24.08 2.06 14.65
CA PRO A 97 -24.19 3.18 15.57
C PRO A 97 -23.13 3.17 16.66
N ALA A 98 -22.68 4.38 16.92
CA ALA A 98 -21.80 4.82 17.97
C ALA A 98 -22.24 4.41 19.37
N VAL A 99 -21.27 4.32 20.28
CA VAL A 99 -21.44 4.88 21.63
C VAL A 99 -20.15 5.52 22.11
N GLU A 100 -20.31 6.77 22.51
CA GLU A 100 -19.33 7.72 23.04
C GLU A 100 -18.82 7.32 24.44
N ALA A 101 -17.57 7.65 24.74
CA ALA A 101 -17.20 8.09 26.09
C ALA A 101 -15.96 9.00 26.01
N ALA A 102 -16.21 10.28 26.28
CA ALA A 102 -15.22 11.33 26.44
C ALA A 102 -14.23 11.04 27.59
N VAL A 103 -12.98 11.53 27.47
CA VAL A 103 -12.48 12.75 28.14
C VAL A 103 -10.95 12.80 27.98
N GLU A 104 -10.53 13.89 27.37
CA GLU A 104 -9.26 14.63 27.46
C GLU A 104 -8.23 14.19 28.53
N ALA A 105 -7.03 13.84 28.07
CA ALA A 105 -5.78 14.10 28.79
C ALA A 105 -4.72 14.54 27.78
N ALA A 106 -4.15 15.72 28.01
CA ALA A 106 -3.17 16.42 27.19
C ALA A 106 -1.95 15.56 26.81
N PRO A 107 -1.32 15.79 25.65
CA PRO A 107 -0.06 15.14 25.30
C PRO A 107 1.04 15.65 26.22
N ALA A 108 1.50 14.80 27.15
CA ALA A 108 2.80 15.00 27.76
C ALA A 108 3.86 14.86 26.68
N ALA A 109 4.70 15.88 26.56
CA ALA A 109 5.79 15.97 25.60
C ALA A 109 6.61 14.67 25.54
N ILE A 110 6.75 14.11 24.34
CA ILE A 110 7.76 13.09 24.05
C ILE A 110 9.11 13.80 24.19
N ALA A 111 9.75 13.60 25.35
CA ALA A 111 11.15 13.91 25.49
C ALA A 111 11.91 12.98 24.54
N VAL A 112 12.53 13.56 23.51
CA VAL A 112 13.63 12.92 22.79
C VAL A 112 14.79 12.82 23.78
N GLY A 113 14.72 11.83 24.66
CA GLY A 113 15.77 11.44 25.57
C GLY A 113 16.75 10.57 24.80
N GLY A 114 18.00 11.04 24.69
CA GLY A 114 19.09 10.36 23.99
C GLY A 114 19.61 9.09 24.67
N ALA A 115 18.72 8.23 25.15
CA ALA A 115 19.06 6.91 25.66
C ALA A 115 18.07 5.88 25.10
N ALA A 116 18.59 4.92 24.35
CA ALA A 116 17.84 3.76 23.90
C ALA A 116 17.23 3.04 25.12
N SER A 117 15.98 2.58 25.01
CA SER A 117 15.36 1.73 26.02
C SER A 117 16.19 0.46 26.24
N GLU A 118 16.07 -0.14 27.43
CA GLU A 118 16.79 -1.37 27.78
C GLU A 118 16.46 -2.51 26.78
N GLU A 119 15.23 -2.54 26.28
CA GLU A 119 14.81 -3.47 25.23
C GLU A 119 15.51 -3.22 23.89
N LEU A 120 15.63 -1.95 23.48
CA LEU A 120 16.34 -1.60 22.25
C LEU A 120 17.84 -1.93 22.38
N THR A 121 18.43 -1.73 23.55
CA THR A 121 19.83 -2.10 23.83
C THR A 121 20.03 -3.62 23.77
N ALA A 122 19.07 -4.41 24.27
CA ALA A 122 19.11 -5.86 24.17
C ALA A 122 19.03 -6.35 22.70
N VAL A 123 18.19 -5.72 21.87
CA VAL A 123 18.11 -5.97 20.42
C VAL A 123 19.37 -5.49 19.69
N MET A 124 20.06 -4.48 20.22
CA MET A 124 21.29 -3.93 19.65
C MET A 124 22.59 -4.65 20.06
N GLY A 125 22.56 -5.51 21.07
CA GLY A 125 23.73 -6.20 21.60
C GLY A 125 24.16 -7.48 20.88
N GLY A 126 23.40 -7.95 19.88
CA GLY A 126 23.72 -9.16 19.11
C GLY A 126 24.78 -8.95 18.01
N ASP A 127 25.18 -10.04 17.35
CA ASP A 127 25.97 -9.98 16.12
C ASP A 127 25.13 -9.37 14.99
N ARG A 128 25.59 -8.24 14.48
CA ARG A 128 24.94 -7.44 13.43
C ARG A 128 25.68 -7.51 12.11
N SER A 129 26.55 -8.52 11.95
CA SER A 129 27.24 -8.75 10.69
C SER A 129 26.23 -9.09 9.59
N LEU A 130 26.31 -8.35 8.49
CA LEU A 130 25.51 -8.59 7.29
C LEU A 130 26.43 -9.17 6.23
N THR A 131 26.08 -10.35 5.72
CA THR A 131 26.76 -10.94 4.56
C THR A 131 26.07 -10.47 3.29
N ILE A 132 26.75 -9.64 2.50
CA ILE A 132 26.22 -9.09 1.25
C ILE A 132 26.88 -9.82 0.08
N LEU A 133 26.08 -10.53 -0.72
CA LEU A 133 26.57 -11.25 -1.91
C LEU A 133 26.24 -10.47 -3.18
N PHE A 134 27.27 -10.20 -3.99
CA PHE A 134 27.12 -9.53 -5.28
C PHE A 134 27.24 -10.54 -6.43
N GLY A 135 26.13 -10.75 -7.14
CA GLY A 135 26.10 -11.47 -8.42
C GLY A 135 26.12 -10.48 -9.60
N SER A 136 26.91 -10.74 -10.64
CA SER A 136 26.90 -9.94 -11.87
C SER A 136 27.18 -10.83 -13.08
N GLN A 137 26.33 -10.72 -14.11
CA GLN A 137 26.56 -11.41 -15.38
C GLN A 137 27.74 -10.78 -16.17
N THR A 138 28.02 -9.50 -15.93
CA THR A 138 28.99 -8.69 -16.68
C THR A 138 30.33 -8.48 -15.96
N GLY A 139 30.55 -9.17 -14.83
CA GLY A 139 31.84 -9.19 -14.12
C GLY A 139 32.15 -7.97 -13.23
N ASN A 140 31.21 -7.04 -13.04
CA ASN A 140 31.42 -5.84 -12.21
C ASN A 140 31.25 -6.09 -10.68
N ALA A 141 30.95 -7.32 -10.28
CA ALA A 141 30.65 -7.65 -8.87
C ALA A 141 31.85 -7.44 -7.93
N ALA A 142 33.08 -7.67 -8.40
CA ALA A 142 34.27 -7.54 -7.57
C ALA A 142 34.49 -6.09 -7.09
N GLY A 143 34.30 -5.11 -7.98
CA GLY A 143 34.45 -3.69 -7.62
C GLY A 143 33.35 -3.18 -6.69
N LEU A 144 32.15 -3.75 -6.76
CA LEU A 144 31.05 -3.42 -5.86
C LEU A 144 31.30 -3.98 -4.46
N ALA A 145 31.75 -5.24 -4.38
CA ALA A 145 32.10 -5.88 -3.12
C ALA A 145 33.19 -5.12 -2.35
N GLU A 146 34.25 -4.68 -3.04
CA GLU A 146 35.33 -3.92 -2.42
C GLU A 146 34.86 -2.55 -1.89
N LYS A 147 34.03 -1.84 -2.65
CA LYS A 147 33.47 -0.55 -2.22
C LYS A 147 32.56 -0.72 -1.00
N THR A 148 31.69 -1.72 -1.00
CA THR A 148 30.79 -1.99 0.12
C THR A 148 31.57 -2.38 1.37
N ALA A 149 32.62 -3.20 1.24
CA ALA A 149 33.50 -3.53 2.36
C ALA A 149 34.17 -2.27 2.95
N LYS A 150 34.63 -1.34 2.10
CA LYS A 150 35.22 -0.07 2.55
C LYS A 150 34.23 0.89 3.21
N MET A 151 32.95 0.81 2.84
CA MET A 151 31.89 1.62 3.48
C MET A 151 31.40 1.01 4.80
N ALA A 152 31.54 -0.31 4.96
CA ALA A 152 31.12 -1.04 6.16
C ALA A 152 32.20 -1.07 7.27
N SER A 153 33.44 -0.68 6.96
CA SER A 153 34.56 -0.59 7.90
C SER A 153 34.67 0.75 8.61
#